data_AF-A0A537IQ21-F1
#
_entry.id   AF-A0A537IQ21-F1
#
_cell.length_a   1.000
_cell.length_b   1.000
_cell.length_c   1.000
_cell.angle_alpha   90.00
_cell.angle_beta   90.00
_cell.angle_gamma   90.00
#
_symmetry.space_group_name_H-M   'P 1'
#
loop_
_entity.id
_entity.type
_entity.pdbx_description
1 polymer ?
#
loop_
_entity_poly.entity_id
_entity_poly.type
_entity_poly.pdbx_seq_one_letter_code
_entity_poly.pdbx_strand_id
1 'polypeptide(L)'
;MNVVIETGRLLLRTFTIDDARLIYELNNDDNITRYTHDHLNSIDQAMEVLEKIILPQYTLYNLGRWAVHLKTNLEFIGWSGLKYRFGHNEIDLGYRFRQSV
;
A
#
# COMPACT_ATOMS: atom_id res chain seq x y z
N MET A 1 -11.93 -8.16 -5.02
CA MET A 1 -10.51 -8.46 -4.72
C MET A 1 -9.82 -8.81 -6.03
N ASN A 2 -8.89 -7.98 -6.52
CA ASN A 2 -8.13 -8.27 -7.75
C ASN A 2 -6.70 -8.67 -7.37
N VAL A 3 -6.42 -9.97 -7.30
CA VAL A 3 -5.13 -10.53 -6.87
C VAL A 3 -4.13 -10.48 -8.03
N VAL A 4 -2.98 -9.86 -7.77
CA VAL A 4 -1.89 -9.70 -8.74
C VAL A 4 -0.77 -10.71 -8.50
N ILE A 5 -0.46 -10.99 -7.22
CA ILE A 5 0.56 -11.96 -6.84
C ILE A 5 0.04 -12.86 -5.73
N GLU A 6 0.27 -14.15 -5.88
CA GLU A 6 -0.08 -15.16 -4.90
C GLU A 6 1.17 -15.96 -4.52
N THR A 7 1.42 -16.13 -3.22
CA THR A 7 2.57 -16.89 -2.69
C THR A 7 2.08 -18.02 -1.79
N GLY A 8 2.99 -18.79 -1.16
CA GLY A 8 2.58 -19.80 -0.18
C GLY A 8 1.76 -19.25 1.00
N ARG A 9 1.95 -17.98 1.40
CA ARG A 9 1.34 -17.40 2.61
C ARG A 9 0.56 -16.11 2.38
N LEU A 10 0.79 -15.43 1.25
CA LEU A 10 0.33 -14.06 1.01
C LEU A 10 -0.48 -13.93 -0.27
N LEU A 11 -1.43 -13.00 -0.25
CA LEU A 11 -2.13 -12.46 -1.41
C LEU A 11 -1.78 -10.98 -1.53
N LEU A 12 -1.30 -10.57 -2.70
CA LEU A 12 -1.09 -9.16 -3.03
C LEU A 12 -2.14 -8.77 -4.06
N ARG A 13 -2.96 -7.79 -3.72
CA ARG A 13 -4.09 -7.36 -4.54
C ARG A 13 -4.10 -5.85 -4.74
N THR A 14 -4.67 -5.38 -5.84
CA THR A 14 -4.75 -3.94 -6.11
C THR A 14 -5.57 -3.26 -5.01
N PHE A 15 -5.12 -2.08 -4.61
CA PHE A 15 -5.92 -1.18 -3.79
C PHE A 15 -7.13 -0.66 -4.58
N THR A 16 -8.14 -0.24 -3.83
CA THR A 16 -9.34 0.48 -4.26
C THR A 16 -9.54 1.69 -3.36
N ILE A 17 -10.43 2.61 -3.71
CA ILE A 17 -10.69 3.78 -2.88
C ILE A 17 -11.25 3.41 -1.50
N ASP A 18 -11.98 2.29 -1.41
CA ASP A 18 -12.58 1.78 -0.17
C ASP A 18 -11.53 1.32 0.86
N ASP A 19 -10.27 1.17 0.44
CA ASP A 19 -9.15 0.78 1.32
C ASP A 19 -8.53 1.97 2.08
N ALA A 20 -9.11 3.17 1.99
CA ALA A 20 -8.56 4.36 2.65
C ALA A 20 -8.35 4.16 4.16
N ARG A 21 -9.26 3.44 4.82
CA ARG A 21 -9.12 3.10 6.24
C ARG A 21 -7.87 2.23 6.51
N LEU A 22 -7.54 1.29 5.64
CA LEU A 22 -6.33 0.45 5.80
C LEU A 22 -5.05 1.28 5.69
N ILE A 23 -5.02 2.24 4.75
CA ILE A 23 -3.89 3.17 4.58
C ILE A 23 -3.78 4.11 5.78
N TYR A 24 -4.89 4.67 6.24
CA TYR A 24 -4.92 5.52 7.43
C TYR A 24 -4.41 4.78 8.66
N GLU A 25 -4.96 3.61 8.98
CA GLU A 25 -4.57 2.83 10.17
C GLU A 25 -3.09 2.42 10.12
N LEU A 26 -2.56 2.10 8.93
CA LEU A 26 -1.14 1.76 8.77
C LEU A 26 -0.20 2.96 8.95
N ASN A 27 -0.63 4.15 8.50
CA ASN A 27 0.17 5.36 8.57
C ASN A 27 -0.02 6.15 9.88
N ASN A 28 -1.07 5.88 10.64
CA ASN A 28 -1.34 6.52 11.93
C ASN A 28 -0.53 5.88 13.09
N ASP A 29 0.22 4.80 12.83
CA ASP A 29 1.16 4.20 13.79
C ASP A 29 2.53 4.87 13.68
N ASP A 30 2.91 5.62 14.72
CA ASP A 30 4.17 6.35 14.79
C ASP A 30 5.42 5.44 14.73
N ASN A 31 5.33 4.19 15.19
CA ASN A 31 6.45 3.26 15.06
C ASN A 31 6.67 2.86 13.60
N ILE A 32 5.60 2.81 12.81
CA ILE A 32 5.65 2.46 11.39
C ILE A 32 6.11 3.67 10.56
N THR A 33 5.68 4.89 10.91
CA THR A 33 6.03 6.11 10.15
C THR A 33 7.27 6.84 10.65
N ARG A 34 7.91 6.36 11.73
CA ARG A 34 9.12 6.94 12.34
C ARG A 34 10.20 7.40 11.37
N TYR A 35 10.44 6.65 10.28
CA TYR A 35 11.50 6.94 9.31
C TYR A 35 11.00 7.53 7.99
N THR A 36 9.69 7.46 7.72
CA THR A 36 9.09 7.91 6.47
C THR A 36 8.36 9.25 6.60
N HIS A 37 8.00 9.65 7.82
CA HIS A 37 7.41 10.95 8.15
C HIS A 37 6.12 11.27 7.35
N ASP A 38 5.38 10.24 6.96
CA ASP A 38 4.14 10.31 6.18
C ASP A 38 2.93 9.88 7.03
N HIS A 39 2.93 10.31 8.30
CA HIS A 39 1.80 10.15 9.21
C HIS A 39 0.55 10.82 8.60
N LEU A 40 -0.60 10.13 8.70
CA LEU A 40 -1.87 10.62 8.16
C LEU A 40 -2.83 10.92 9.31
N ASN A 41 -3.42 12.11 9.29
CA ASN A 41 -4.28 12.61 10.37
C ASN A 41 -5.76 12.31 10.13
N SER A 42 -6.14 11.86 8.93
CA SER A 42 -7.53 11.53 8.59
C SER A 42 -7.64 10.48 7.49
N ILE A 43 -8.83 9.86 7.39
CA ILE A 43 -9.18 8.96 6.28
C ILE A 43 -9.20 9.71 4.95
N ASP A 44 -9.59 10.99 4.93
CA ASP A 44 -9.58 11.81 3.71
C ASP A 44 -8.16 11.96 3.14
N GLN A 45 -7.15 12.17 4.01
CA GLN A 45 -5.75 12.19 3.56
C GLN A 45 -5.31 10.83 3.00
N ALA A 46 -5.80 9.72 3.56
CA ALA A 46 -5.54 8.39 3.03
C ALA A 46 -6.23 8.14 1.67
N MET A 47 -7.44 8.67 1.46
CA MET A 47 -8.10 8.69 0.15
C MET A 47 -7.25 9.47 -0.87
N GLU A 48 -6.75 10.64 -0.50
CA GLU A 48 -5.88 11.42 -1.39
C GLU A 48 -4.60 10.66 -1.77
N VAL A 49 -3.99 9.91 -0.84
CA VAL A 49 -2.84 9.05 -1.13
C VAL A 49 -3.22 7.96 -2.14
N LEU A 50 -4.39 7.33 -1.99
CA LEU A 50 -4.86 6.34 -2.95
C LEU A 50 -5.04 6.95 -4.34
N GLU A 51 -5.80 8.04 -4.44
CA GLU A 51 -6.16 8.68 -5.70
C GLU A 51 -4.96 9.28 -6.44
N LYS A 52 -4.05 9.94 -5.71
CA LYS A 52 -2.96 10.71 -6.32
C LYS A 52 -1.67 9.91 -6.46
N ILE A 53 -1.45 8.88 -5.63
CA ILE A 53 -0.16 8.19 -5.55
C ILE A 53 -0.26 6.72 -5.93
N ILE A 54 -1.24 5.97 -5.42
CA ILE A 54 -1.27 4.51 -5.58
C ILE A 54 -2.02 4.10 -6.85
N LEU A 55 -3.29 4.50 -7.00
CA LEU A 55 -4.15 4.06 -8.10
C LEU A 55 -3.64 4.46 -9.50
N PRO A 56 -3.07 5.66 -9.72
CA PRO A 56 -2.53 6.03 -11.02
C PRO A 56 -1.37 5.15 -11.50
N GLN A 57 -0.64 4.50 -10.58
CA GLN A 57 0.46 3.63 -10.96
C GLN A 57 -0.04 2.41 -11.74
N TYR A 58 -1.20 1.87 -11.34
CA TYR A 58 -1.80 0.71 -12.00
C TYR A 58 -2.23 1.04 -13.42
N THR A 59 -2.87 2.20 -13.64
CA THR A 59 -3.41 2.58 -14.94
C THR A 59 -2.35 3.08 -15.90
N LEU A 60 -1.35 3.82 -15.41
CA LEU A 60 -0.33 4.45 -16.26
C LEU A 60 0.87 3.54 -16.53
N TYR A 61 1.24 2.67 -15.58
CA TYR A 61 2.50 1.93 -15.62
C TYR A 61 2.35 0.43 -15.42
N ASN A 62 1.12 -0.07 -15.25
CA ASN A 62 0.81 -1.48 -15.01
C ASN A 62 1.60 -2.10 -13.84
N LEU A 63 1.90 -1.28 -12.83
CA LEU A 63 2.60 -1.64 -11.60
C LEU A 63 2.06 -0.82 -10.44
N GLY A 64 2.41 -1.15 -9.19
CA GLY A 64 2.03 -0.32 -8.06
C GLY A 64 2.35 -0.95 -6.72
N ARG A 65 1.95 -0.27 -5.64
CA ARG A 65 2.00 -0.80 -4.28
C ARG A 65 0.73 -1.61 -4.05
N TRP A 66 0.83 -2.90 -3.79
CA TRP A 66 -0.34 -3.76 -3.59
C TRP A 66 -0.64 -3.96 -2.10
N ALA A 67 -1.93 -4.12 -1.78
CA ALA A 67 -2.37 -4.51 -0.45
C ALA A 67 -1.96 -5.96 -0.19
N VAL A 68 -1.24 -6.21 0.91
CA VAL A 68 -0.74 -7.53 1.29
C VAL A 68 -1.66 -8.11 2.36
N HIS A 69 -2.19 -9.30 2.08
CA HIS A 69 -3.05 -10.05 2.99
C HIS A 69 -2.45 -11.42 3.32
N LEU A 70 -2.63 -11.88 4.57
CA LEU A 70 -2.39 -13.27 4.94
C LEU A 70 -3.44 -14.18 4.31
N LYS A 71 -3.03 -15.31 3.74
CA LYS A 71 -3.95 -16.28 3.14
C LYS A 71 -4.86 -16.97 4.14
N THR A 72 -4.38 -17.15 5.38
CA THR A 72 -5.06 -17.94 6.41
C THR A 72 -6.38 -17.30 6.87
N ASN A 73 -6.43 -15.97 6.95
CA ASN A 73 -7.55 -15.21 7.50
C ASN A 73 -7.90 -13.96 6.69
N LEU A 74 -7.24 -13.73 5.54
CA LEU A 74 -7.36 -12.52 4.72
C LEU A 74 -7.05 -11.22 5.46
N GLU A 75 -6.33 -11.30 6.57
CA GLU A 75 -5.93 -10.13 7.34
C GLU A 75 -4.99 -9.24 6.54
N PHE A 76 -5.29 -7.95 6.48
CA PHE A 76 -4.40 -6.95 5.91
C PHE A 76 -3.21 -6.72 6.84
N ILE A 77 -2.01 -6.96 6.33
CA ILE A 77 -0.76 -6.82 7.10
C ILE A 77 0.11 -5.65 6.63
N GLY A 78 -0.28 -4.96 5.56
CA GLY A 78 0.47 -3.83 5.02
C GLY A 78 0.47 -3.81 3.50
N TRP A 79 1.48 -3.18 2.90
CA TRP A 79 1.66 -3.13 1.46
C TRP A 79 3.09 -3.43 1.03
N SER A 80 3.24 -3.92 -0.19
CA SER A 80 4.52 -4.09 -0.86
C SER A 80 4.32 -3.89 -2.35
N GLY A 81 5.32 -3.34 -3.03
CA GLY A 81 5.28 -3.24 -4.47
C GLY A 81 6.15 -2.14 -5.03
N LEU A 82 5.81 -1.76 -6.25
CA LEU A 82 6.66 -0.94 -7.11
C LEU A 82 6.06 0.45 -7.27
N LYS A 83 6.92 1.46 -7.46
CA LYS A 83 6.52 2.79 -7.87
C LYS A 83 7.44 3.28 -8.97
N TYR A 84 6.88 3.62 -10.12
CA TYR A 84 7.63 4.29 -11.16
C TYR A 84 7.84 5.76 -10.79
N ARG A 85 9.10 6.21 -10.78
CA ARG A 85 9.50 7.59 -10.50
C ARG A 85 9.81 8.30 -11.80
N PHE A 86 8.80 8.96 -12.37
CA PHE A 86 8.90 9.64 -13.66
C PHE A 86 10.13 10.55 -13.79
N GLY A 87 10.41 11.39 -12.77
CA GLY A 87 11.55 12.31 -12.80
C GLY A 87 12.93 11.65 -12.78
N HIS A 88 13.02 10.37 -12.43
CA HIS A 88 14.28 9.62 -12.37
C HIS A 88 14.34 8.49 -13.41
N ASN A 89 13.24 8.22 -14.13
CA ASN A 89 13.11 7.07 -15.02
C ASN A 89 13.51 5.74 -14.35
N GLU A 90 13.07 5.55 -13.12
CA GLU A 90 13.41 4.40 -12.27
C GLU A 90 12.17 3.73 -11.70
N ILE A 91 12.27 2.44 -11.41
CA ILE A 91 11.28 1.70 -10.62
C ILE A 91 11.83 1.51 -9.22
N ASP A 92 11.13 2.08 -8.24
CA ASP A 92 11.43 1.98 -6.82
C ASP A 92 10.64 0.83 -6.19
N LEU A 93 11.30 0.01 -5.36
CA LEU A 93 10.67 -1.04 -4.57
C LEU A 93 10.46 -0.52 -3.15
N GLY A 94 9.23 -0.62 -2.64
CA GLY A 94 8.91 -0.24 -1.27
C GLY A 94 8.01 -1.26 -0.59
N TYR A 95 8.02 -1.22 0.73
CA TYR A 95 7.09 -1.98 1.57
C TYR A 95 6.81 -1.25 2.88
N ARG A 96 5.70 -1.61 3.51
CA ARG A 96 5.35 -1.22 4.87
C ARG A 96 4.45 -2.29 5.47
N PHE A 97 4.80 -2.77 6.65
CA PHE A 97 4.04 -3.81 7.36
C PHE A 97 3.67 -3.35 8.75
N ARG A 98 2.51 -3.81 9.23
CA ARG A 98 2.10 -3.67 10.62
C ARG A 98 3.09 -4.42 11.52
N GLN A 99 3.34 -3.90 12.72
CA GLN A 99 4.04 -4.68 13.74
C GLN A 99 3.17 -5.89 14.11
N SER A 100 3.79 -7.06 14.21
CA SER A 100 3.13 -8.22 14.79
C SER A 100 2.95 -7.97 16.29
N VAL A 101 1.75 -8.23 16.80
CA VAL A 101 1.47 -8.29 18.24
C VAL A 101 1.90 -9.64 18.79
#